data_AF-A0A837B4X1-F1
#
_entry.id   AF-A0A837B4X1-F1
#
_cell.length_a   1.000
_cell.length_b   1.000
_cell.length_c   1.000
_cell.angle_alpha   90.00
_cell.angle_beta   90.00
_cell.angle_gamma   90.00
#
_symmetry.space_group_name_H-M   'P 1'
#
loop_
_entity.id
_entity.type
_entity.pdbx_description
1 polymer ?
#
loop_
_entity_poly.entity_id
_entity_poly.type
_entity_poly.pdbx_seq_one_letter_code
_entity_poly.pdbx_strand_id
1 'polypeptide(L)'
;RDYVCKIEQALIDTLDEWNIVAERRDGAPGVYVGGAKIAALGIRVRRGCTFHGLSFNVDMDLEPFHRINPCGYQGLQVTSVL
;
A
#
# COMPACT_ATOMS: atom_id res chain seq x y z
N ARG A 1 13.28 8.07 -4.66
CA ARG A 1 12.34 6.93 -4.84
C ARG A 1 12.73 5.77 -3.93
N ASP A 2 14.03 5.54 -3.72
CA ASP A 2 14.59 4.43 -2.94
C ASP A 2 13.97 4.24 -1.55
N TYR A 3 13.72 5.31 -0.80
CA TYR A 3 13.07 5.23 0.50
C TYR A 3 11.66 4.62 0.43
N VAL A 4 10.87 5.00 -0.57
CA VAL A 4 9.54 4.42 -0.84
C VAL A 4 9.67 2.94 -1.17
N CYS A 5 10.59 2.59 -2.08
CA CYS A 5 10.82 1.20 -2.47
C CYS A 5 11.24 0.33 -1.28
N LYS A 6 12.02 0.87 -0.33
CA LYS A 6 12.42 0.16 0.89
C LYS A 6 11.24 -0.12 1.83
N ILE A 7 10.33 0.84 2.01
CA ILE A 7 9.10 0.64 2.79
C ILE A 7 8.21 -0.41 2.11
N GLU A 8 8.03 -0.31 0.79
CA GLU A 8 7.28 -1.31 0.03
C GLU A 8 7.94 -2.71 0.14
N GLN A 9 9.28 -2.79 0.12
CA GLN A 9 9.97 -4.08 0.27
C GLN A 9 9.71 -4.67 1.64
N ALA A 10 9.84 -3.87 2.70
CA ALA A 10 9.62 -4.35 4.06
C ALA A 10 8.22 -4.95 4.24
N LEU A 11 7.19 -4.36 3.63
CA LEU A 11 5.85 -4.93 3.65
C LEU A 11 5.72 -6.19 2.79
N ILE A 12 6.35 -6.24 1.61
CA ILE A 12 6.37 -7.45 0.77
C ILE A 12 7.05 -8.59 1.54
N ASP A 13 8.19 -8.36 2.16
CA ASP A 13 8.91 -9.34 2.96
C ASP A 13 8.03 -9.82 4.14
N THR A 14 7.33 -8.90 4.82
CA THR A 14 6.39 -9.26 5.90
C THR A 14 5.25 -10.14 5.41
N LEU A 15 4.67 -9.84 4.25
CA LEU A 15 3.60 -10.62 3.66
C LEU A 15 4.08 -12.00 3.18
N ASP A 16 5.33 -12.07 2.69
CA ASP A 16 5.97 -13.33 2.28
C ASP A 16 6.17 -14.28 3.47
N GLU A 17 6.51 -13.77 4.67
CA GLU A 17 6.53 -14.56 5.92
C GLU A 17 5.17 -15.21 6.23
N TRP A 18 4.07 -14.64 5.73
CA TRP A 18 2.70 -15.17 5.87
C TRP A 18 2.23 -15.95 4.64
N ASN A 19 3.12 -16.20 3.67
CA ASN A 19 2.83 -16.85 2.39
C ASN A 19 1.82 -16.07 1.52
N ILE A 20 1.76 -14.75 1.67
CA ILE A 20 0.92 -13.87 0.86
C ILE A 20 1.80 -13.21 -0.20
N VAL A 21 1.62 -13.63 -1.46
CA VAL A 21 2.39 -13.08 -2.59
C VAL A 21 1.94 -11.65 -2.87
N ALA A 22 2.83 -10.70 -2.63
CA ALA A 22 2.60 -9.29 -2.82
C ALA A 22 3.59 -8.66 -3.80
N GLU A 23 3.15 -7.62 -4.52
CA GLU A 23 3.94 -6.97 -5.55
C GLU A 23 3.84 -5.44 -5.50
N ARG A 24 4.81 -4.78 -6.13
CA ARG A 24 4.74 -3.36 -6.48
C ARG A 24 4.13 -3.21 -7.86
N ARG A 25 3.57 -2.03 -8.14
CA ARG A 25 3.15 -1.64 -9.48
C ARG A 25 3.89 -0.39 -9.93
N ASP A 26 4.45 -0.42 -11.13
CA ASP A 26 5.11 0.75 -11.67
C ASP A 26 4.11 1.90 -11.88
N GLY A 27 4.52 3.11 -11.55
CA GLY A 27 3.64 4.29 -11.57
C GLY A 27 2.54 4.34 -10.49
N ALA A 28 2.37 3.32 -9.64
CA ALA A 28 1.28 3.28 -8.66
C ALA A 28 1.77 2.85 -7.26
N PRO A 29 2.26 3.81 -6.43
CA PRO A 29 2.82 3.51 -5.11
C PRO A 29 1.89 2.73 -4.17
N GLY A 30 2.51 1.91 -3.33
CA GLY A 30 1.83 0.96 -2.44
C GLY A 30 2.12 -0.49 -2.80
N VAL A 31 1.49 -1.40 -2.07
CA VAL A 31 1.67 -2.85 -2.23
C VAL A 31 0.34 -3.49 -2.60
N TYR A 32 0.39 -4.52 -3.45
CA TYR A 32 -0.78 -5.16 -4.05
C TYR A 32 -0.72 -6.68 -3.89
N VAL A 33 -1.88 -7.31 -3.73
CA VAL A 33 -2.08 -8.76 -3.67
C VAL A 33 -3.20 -9.11 -4.65
N GLY A 34 -2.95 -10.05 -5.57
CA GLY A 34 -3.92 -10.41 -6.61
C GLY A 34 -4.39 -9.22 -7.46
N GLY A 35 -3.58 -8.16 -7.50
CA GLY A 35 -3.88 -6.91 -8.19
C GLY A 35 -4.81 -5.92 -7.47
N ALA A 36 -5.28 -6.23 -6.26
CA ALA A 36 -5.93 -5.30 -5.35
C ALA A 36 -4.90 -4.64 -4.42
N LYS A 37 -5.11 -3.38 -4.03
CA LYS A 37 -4.18 -2.66 -3.13
C LYS A 37 -4.39 -3.12 -1.69
N ILE A 38 -3.34 -3.66 -1.06
CA ILE A 38 -3.35 -4.07 0.36
C ILE A 38 -2.74 -3.00 1.27
N ALA A 39 -1.89 -2.13 0.72
CA ALA A 39 -1.34 -1.00 1.46
C ALA A 39 -1.14 0.25 0.61
N ALA A 40 -1.54 1.39 1.16
CA ALA A 40 -1.31 2.70 0.59
C ALA A 40 -0.05 3.33 1.20
N LEU A 41 0.74 4.00 0.37
CA LEU A 41 1.96 4.68 0.80
C LEU A 41 1.94 6.13 0.36
N GLY A 42 2.14 7.03 1.31
CA GLY A 42 2.30 8.46 1.06
C GLY A 42 3.40 9.00 1.95
N ILE A 43 4.45 9.55 1.34
CA ILE A 43 5.60 10.11 2.06
C ILE A 43 5.77 11.56 1.66
N ARG A 44 5.98 12.42 2.66
CA ARG A 44 6.42 13.80 2.44
C ARG A 44 7.81 13.97 3.03
N VAL A 45 8.71 14.61 2.29
CA VAL A 45 10.04 14.97 2.79
C VAL A 45 10.13 16.49 2.94
N ARG A 46 10.51 16.96 4.13
CA ARG A 46 10.73 18.40 4.39
C ARG A 46 11.94 18.56 5.29
N ARG A 47 12.92 19.35 4.84
CA ARG A 47 14.18 19.62 5.57
C ARG A 47 14.92 18.34 6.00
N GLY A 48 14.96 17.34 5.12
CA GLY A 48 15.63 16.06 5.41
C GLY A 48 14.83 15.08 6.28
N CYS A 49 13.65 15.46 6.78
CA CYS A 49 12.79 14.59 7.60
C CYS A 49 11.61 14.06 6.80
N THR A 50 11.22 12.81 7.05
CA THR A 50 10.07 12.14 6.43
C THR A 50 8.82 12.24 7.32
N PHE A 51 7.66 12.40 6.69
CA PHE A 51 6.34 12.49 7.35
C PHE A 51 5.34 11.56 6.64
N HIS A 52 4.22 11.30 7.32
CA HIS A 52 3.18 10.32 6.93
C HIS A 52 3.70 8.88 7.07
N GLY A 53 3.60 8.05 6.03
CA GLY A 53 4.04 6.66 6.12
C GLY A 53 3.28 5.70 5.20
N LEU A 54 3.03 4.52 5.75
CA LEU A 54 2.34 3.40 5.15
C LEU A 54 1.04 3.15 5.92
N SER A 55 -0.03 2.85 5.20
CA SER A 55 -1.27 2.32 5.76
C SER A 55 -1.48 0.92 5.21
N PHE A 56 -1.34 -0.09 6.08
CA PHE A 56 -1.49 -1.51 5.74
C PHE A 56 -2.83 -2.02 6.27
N ASN A 57 -3.64 -2.60 5.38
CA ASN A 57 -4.98 -3.07 5.70
C ASN A 57 -4.88 -4.50 6.27
N VAL A 58 -5.03 -4.65 7.59
CA VAL A 58 -4.95 -5.95 8.25
C VAL A 58 -6.34 -6.56 8.42
N ASP A 59 -7.19 -5.93 9.23
CA ASP A 59 -8.57 -6.35 9.52
C ASP A 59 -9.40 -5.07 9.70
N MET A 60 -9.95 -4.57 8.60
CA MET A 60 -10.67 -3.30 8.60
C MET A 60 -11.85 -3.34 7.63
N ASP A 61 -12.87 -2.53 7.93
CA ASP A 61 -13.98 -2.32 7.00
C ASP A 61 -13.48 -1.61 5.72
N LEU A 62 -13.65 -2.28 4.59
CA LEU A 62 -13.27 -1.78 3.27
C LEU A 62 -14.39 -0.95 2.61
N GLU A 63 -15.61 -0.96 3.14
CA GLU A 63 -16.74 -0.20 2.60
C GLU A 63 -16.42 1.27 2.31
N PRO A 64 -15.67 2.01 3.16
CA PRO A 64 -15.34 3.40 2.88
C PRO A 64 -14.54 3.61 1.58
N PHE A 65 -13.76 2.62 1.12
CA PHE A 65 -13.01 2.73 -0.13
C PHE A 65 -13.92 2.78 -1.37
N HIS A 66 -15.16 2.28 -1.27
CA HIS A 66 -16.14 2.35 -2.35
C HIS A 66 -16.71 3.76 -2.56
N ARG A 67 -16.53 4.65 -1.57
CA ARG A 67 -17.04 6.02 -1.58
C ARG A 67 -16.01 7.04 -2.09
N ILE A 68 -14.79 6.59 -2.41
CA ILE A 68 -13.70 7.44 -2.89
C ILE A 68 -13.06 6.81 -4.15
N ASN A 69 -12.19 7.57 -4.83
CA ASN A 69 -11.26 7.01 -5.82
C ASN A 69 -9.91 6.77 -5.11
N PRO A 70 -9.59 5.54 -4.68
CA PRO A 70 -8.39 5.28 -3.89
C PRO A 70 -7.14 5.65 -4.69
N CYS A 71 -6.27 6.46 -4.10
CA CYS A 71 -5.08 7.01 -4.77
C CYS A 71 -5.38 7.75 -6.10
N GLY A 72 -6.61 8.24 -6.29
CA GLY A 72 -7.05 8.94 -7.51
C GLY A 72 -7.48 8.01 -8.66
N TYR A 73 -7.44 6.69 -8.48
CA TYR A 73 -7.80 5.71 -9.51
C TYR A 73 -9.24 5.22 -9.32
N GLN A 74 -10.09 5.47 -10.32
CA GLN A 74 -11.46 4.97 -10.31
C GLN A 74 -11.47 3.43 -10.46
N GLY A 75 -12.25 2.75 -9.62
CA GLY A 75 -12.41 1.30 -9.65
C GLY A 75 -11.22 0.49 -9.11
N LEU A 76 -10.20 1.15 -8.57
CA LEU A 76 -9.09 0.46 -7.92
C LEU A 76 -9.61 -0.38 -6.74
N GLN A 77 -9.45 -1.70 -6.85
CA GLN A 77 -9.81 -2.63 -5.78
C GLN A 77 -8.83 -2.50 -4.62
N VAL A 78 -9.36 -2.59 -3.40
CA VAL A 78 -8.62 -2.56 -2.14
C VAL A 78 -8.92 -3.86 -1.40
N THR A 79 -7.95 -4.38 -0.66
CA THR A 79 -8.08 -5.64 0.08
C THR A 79 -7.45 -5.52 1.48
N SER A 80 -7.70 -6.51 2.33
CA SER A 80 -7.15 -6.70 3.68
C SER A 80 -6.56 -8.10 3.83
N VAL A 81 -5.84 -8.35 4.92
CA VAL A 81 -5.25 -9.67 5.21
C VAL A 81 -6.30 -10.65 5.73
N LEU A 82 -7.15 -10.18 6.66
CA LEU A 82 -8.24 -10.91 7.30
C LEU A 82 -9.58 -10.44 6.72
#